data_AF-A0A1D6KFE1-F1
#
_entry.id   AF-A0A1D6KFE1-F1
#
_cell.length_a   1.000
_cell.length_b   1.000
_cell.length_c   1.000
_cell.angle_alpha   90.00
_cell.angle_beta   90.00
_cell.angle_gamma   90.00
#
_symmetry.space_group_name_H-M   'P 1'
#
loop_
_entity.id
_entity.type
_entity.pdbx_description
1 polymer ?
#
loop_
_entity_poly.entity_id
_entity_poly.type
_entity_poly.pdbx_seq_one_letter_code
_entity_poly.pdbx_strand_id
1 'polypeptide(L)'
;MPSKPNAASRLVFLAFLLVISAAAANDDAAARRTMEQFAGFPASDDGEGPSSDFHVDSEGLQRQIDELASFSDSPAPSVTRVLYTDKDVQARRYIKGIMNQLGLVVREDAVGNIFGRWEGSEPGLGAVATGSHVDAIPFSGKFDGVVGVLGALEAISLLKRSAFLPKRSLEVIMFTSEEPTRFGISCLGSRLMAGIEELAQSLRKVVDNQNVSFLDAAESAGYKLNLEDLHSVFLKTDKYSAFIELHIEQGPILEKEGSRYPYWHCYCNCCSCKS
;
A
#
# COMPACT_ATOMS: atom_id res chain seq x y z
N MET A 1 41.49 -38.38 -17.02
CA MET A 1 40.83 -37.91 -18.26
C MET A 1 39.34 -38.19 -18.13
N PRO A 2 38.47 -37.20 -17.89
CA PRO A 2 37.03 -37.42 -17.98
C PRO A 2 36.59 -37.30 -19.43
N SER A 3 35.78 -38.25 -19.88
CA SER A 3 35.26 -38.37 -21.25
C SER A 3 34.35 -37.19 -21.59
N LYS A 4 34.52 -36.64 -22.80
CA LYS A 4 33.65 -35.57 -23.33
C LYS A 4 32.23 -36.13 -23.50
N PRO A 5 31.18 -35.40 -23.08
CA PRO A 5 29.80 -35.84 -23.28
C PRO A 5 29.45 -35.87 -24.78
N ASN A 6 28.82 -36.96 -25.22
CA ASN A 6 28.39 -37.19 -26.60
C ASN A 6 27.33 -36.16 -27.04
N ALA A 7 27.36 -35.80 -28.33
CA ALA A 7 26.55 -34.75 -28.94
C ALA A 7 25.02 -34.87 -28.70
N ALA A 8 24.51 -36.09 -28.51
CA ALA A 8 23.10 -36.33 -28.19
C ALA A 8 22.68 -35.76 -26.82
N SER A 9 23.59 -35.72 -25.84
CA SER A 9 23.32 -35.20 -24.49
C SER A 9 23.31 -33.66 -24.44
N ARG A 10 23.99 -33.00 -25.39
CA ARG A 10 23.94 -31.54 -25.55
C ARG A 10 22.63 -31.06 -26.20
N LEU A 11 22.03 -31.86 -27.07
CA LEU A 11 20.79 -31.49 -27.76
C LEU A 11 19.56 -31.53 -26.82
N VAL A 12 19.51 -32.52 -25.91
CA VAL A 12 18.44 -32.64 -24.90
C VAL A 12 18.50 -31.50 -23.88
N PHE A 13 19.70 -31.09 -23.47
CA PHE A 13 19.88 -29.97 -22.52
C PHE A 13 19.51 -28.62 -23.14
N LEU A 14 19.80 -28.41 -24.42
CA LEU A 14 19.41 -27.19 -25.15
C LEU A 14 17.89 -27.11 -25.38
N ALA A 15 17.25 -28.24 -25.66
CA ALA A 15 15.79 -28.32 -25.79
C ALA A 15 15.09 -28.07 -24.45
N PHE A 16 15.66 -28.53 -23.33
CA PHE A 16 15.12 -28.28 -21.99
C PHE A 16 15.25 -26.79 -21.58
N LEU A 17 16.36 -26.14 -21.91
CA LEU A 17 16.56 -24.70 -21.71
C LEU A 17 15.60 -23.86 -22.58
N LEU A 18 15.33 -24.27 -23.82
CA LEU A 18 14.35 -23.62 -24.70
C LEU A 18 12.90 -23.78 -24.19
N VAL A 19 12.55 -24.93 -23.62
CA VAL A 19 11.22 -25.16 -23.02
C VAL A 19 11.06 -24.37 -21.71
N ILE A 20 12.11 -24.22 -20.90
CA ILE A 20 12.08 -23.39 -19.69
C ILE A 20 11.99 -21.90 -20.06
N SER A 21 12.72 -21.43 -21.08
CA SER A 21 12.59 -20.05 -21.58
C SER A 21 11.21 -19.79 -22.20
N ALA A 22 10.61 -20.76 -22.89
CA ALA A 22 9.28 -20.62 -23.46
C ALA A 22 8.17 -20.66 -22.38
N ALA A 23 8.34 -21.43 -21.31
CA ALA A 23 7.42 -21.46 -20.18
C ALA A 23 7.46 -20.15 -19.37
N ALA A 24 8.65 -19.61 -19.10
CA ALA A 24 8.83 -18.32 -18.42
C ALA A 24 8.29 -17.14 -19.27
N ALA A 25 8.43 -17.19 -20.60
CA ALA A 25 7.85 -16.19 -21.49
C ALA A 25 6.32 -16.29 -21.61
N ASN A 26 5.73 -17.48 -21.43
CA ASN A 26 4.29 -17.68 -21.48
C ASN A 26 3.57 -17.14 -20.23
N ASP A 27 4.18 -17.26 -19.05
CA ASP A 27 3.64 -16.69 -17.81
C ASP A 27 3.65 -15.16 -17.82
N ASP A 28 4.71 -14.55 -18.37
CA ASP A 28 4.81 -13.09 -18.52
C ASP A 28 3.74 -12.55 -19.50
N ALA A 29 3.39 -13.33 -20.53
CA ALA A 29 2.32 -13.00 -21.47
C ALA A 29 0.92 -13.17 -20.86
N ALA A 30 0.72 -14.14 -19.96
CA ALA A 30 -0.55 -14.34 -19.28
C ALA A 30 -0.80 -13.25 -18.22
N ALA A 31 0.22 -12.91 -17.42
CA ALA A 31 0.18 -11.80 -16.48
C ALA A 31 -0.07 -10.46 -17.20
N ARG A 32 0.62 -10.22 -18.32
CA ARG A 32 0.35 -9.06 -19.20
C ARG A 32 -1.09 -9.01 -19.69
N ARG A 33 -1.64 -10.11 -20.20
CA ARG A 33 -3.04 -10.16 -20.67
C ARG A 33 -4.05 -9.89 -19.55
N THR A 34 -3.78 -10.38 -18.33
CA THR A 34 -4.62 -10.07 -17.17
C THR A 34 -4.53 -8.59 -16.81
N MET A 35 -3.33 -7.99 -16.88
CA MET A 35 -3.15 -6.55 -16.69
C MET A 35 -3.84 -5.73 -17.79
N GLU A 36 -3.79 -6.16 -19.05
CA GLU A 36 -4.48 -5.53 -20.19
C GLU A 36 -6.00 -5.57 -20.03
N GLN A 37 -6.54 -6.72 -19.58
CA GLN A 37 -7.97 -6.88 -19.32
C GLN A 37 -8.45 -6.05 -18.13
N PHE A 38 -7.60 -5.85 -17.11
CA PHE A 38 -7.95 -5.09 -15.91
C PHE A 38 -7.79 -3.57 -16.08
N ALA A 39 -6.75 -3.13 -16.79
CA ALA A 39 -6.43 -1.71 -16.97
C ALA A 39 -7.28 -1.02 -18.04
N GLY A 40 -7.93 -1.77 -18.94
CA GLY A 40 -8.79 -1.22 -19.99
C GLY A 40 -8.04 -0.42 -21.07
N PHE A 41 -6.71 -0.54 -21.13
CA PHE A 41 -5.87 -0.01 -22.20
C PHE A 41 -5.21 -1.17 -22.94
N PRO A 42 -5.30 -1.25 -24.29
CA PRO A 42 -4.39 -2.10 -25.02
C PRO A 42 -2.98 -1.59 -24.74
N ALA A 43 -2.06 -2.47 -24.34
CA ALA A 43 -0.64 -2.19 -24.49
C ALA A 43 -0.42 -1.99 -26.00
N SER A 44 -0.35 -0.75 -26.45
CA SER A 44 0.04 -0.47 -27.82
C SER A 44 1.49 -0.95 -27.96
N ASP A 45 1.68 -2.00 -28.75
CA ASP A 45 2.98 -2.47 -29.23
C ASP A 45 3.64 -1.43 -30.19
N ASP A 46 2.95 -0.32 -30.43
CA ASP A 46 3.44 0.84 -31.17
C ASP A 46 3.96 1.88 -30.17
N GLY A 47 5.28 2.06 -30.14
CA GLY A 47 6.02 2.92 -29.22
C GLY A 47 5.77 4.43 -29.38
N GLU A 48 4.56 4.90 -29.06
CA GLU A 48 4.22 6.33 -28.90
C GLU A 48 3.38 6.63 -27.64
N GLY A 49 3.40 5.75 -26.63
CA GLY A 49 3.25 6.20 -25.23
C GLY A 49 4.59 6.74 -24.74
N PRO A 50 4.66 7.60 -23.70
CA PRO A 50 5.96 7.97 -23.15
C PRO A 50 6.64 6.69 -22.67
N SER A 51 7.59 6.18 -23.45
CA SER A 51 8.63 5.27 -23.00
C SER A 51 9.60 6.09 -22.15
N SER A 52 9.08 6.66 -21.07
CA SER A 52 9.89 7.34 -20.08
C SER A 52 10.46 6.27 -19.17
N ASP A 53 11.77 6.10 -19.27
CA ASP A 53 12.59 5.33 -18.34
C ASP A 53 12.28 5.81 -16.91
N PHE A 54 11.39 5.11 -16.21
CA PHE A 54 10.90 5.49 -14.90
C PHE A 54 11.96 5.12 -13.86
N HIS A 55 12.80 6.09 -13.52
CA HIS A 55 13.87 5.92 -12.52
C HIS A 55 13.36 6.27 -11.12
N VAL A 56 13.18 5.22 -10.31
CA VAL A 56 12.84 5.31 -8.88
C VAL A 56 14.10 5.68 -8.08
N ASP A 57 14.00 6.63 -7.15
CA ASP A 57 15.07 6.89 -6.17
C ASP A 57 15.05 5.81 -5.08
N SER A 58 15.60 4.63 -5.40
CA SER A 58 15.57 3.48 -4.47
C SER A 58 16.35 3.75 -3.18
N GLU A 59 17.44 4.52 -3.24
CA GLU A 59 18.21 4.87 -2.05
C GLU A 59 17.47 5.87 -1.17
N GLY A 60 16.81 6.87 -1.77
CA GLY A 60 15.94 7.80 -1.07
C GLY A 60 14.78 7.10 -0.39
N LEU A 61 14.10 6.20 -1.10
CA LEU A 61 13.01 5.40 -0.55
C LEU A 61 13.49 4.52 0.61
N GLN A 62 14.64 3.87 0.49
CA GLN A 62 15.20 3.08 1.58
C GLN A 62 15.54 3.93 2.81
N ARG A 63 16.14 5.12 2.61
CA ARG A 63 16.39 6.07 3.71
C ARG A 63 15.09 6.49 4.39
N GLN A 64 14.03 6.74 3.63
CA GLN A 64 12.73 7.11 4.19
C GLN A 64 12.11 5.97 5.02
N ILE A 65 12.25 4.72 4.56
CA ILE A 65 11.81 3.53 5.32
C ILE A 65 12.61 3.42 6.63
N ASP A 66 13.92 3.63 6.58
CA ASP A 66 14.78 3.54 7.77
C ASP A 66 14.49 4.65 8.78
N GLU A 67 14.22 5.88 8.31
CA GLU A 67 13.81 6.99 9.16
C GLU A 67 12.45 6.73 9.81
N LEU A 68 11.46 6.27 9.04
CA LEU A 68 10.13 5.91 9.59
C LEU A 68 10.21 4.76 10.60
N ALA A 69 11.12 3.80 10.39
CA ALA A 69 11.36 2.70 11.32
C ALA A 69 11.92 3.17 12.68
N SER A 70 12.56 4.35 12.73
CA SER A 70 13.05 4.94 13.99
C SER A 70 11.92 5.37 14.95
N PHE A 71 10.72 5.63 14.43
CA PHE A 71 9.53 5.90 15.24
C PHE A 71 8.93 4.59 15.75
N SER A 72 9.59 4.00 16.75
CA SER A 72 9.27 2.70 17.31
C SER A 72 9.41 2.69 18.84
N ASP A 73 8.55 1.94 19.53
CA ASP A 73 8.69 1.63 20.96
C ASP A 73 9.60 0.42 21.22
N SER A 74 9.91 -0.37 20.18
CA SER A 74 10.88 -1.45 20.24
C SER A 74 12.25 -1.00 19.71
N PRO A 75 13.35 -1.55 20.26
CA PRO A 75 14.68 -1.29 19.74
C PRO A 75 14.85 -1.91 18.34
N ALA A 76 15.62 -1.23 17.49
CA ALA A 76 16.00 -1.75 16.18
C ALA A 76 16.67 -3.14 16.31
N PRO A 77 16.44 -4.07 15.35
CA PRO A 77 15.79 -3.85 14.05
C PRO A 77 14.25 -3.97 14.07
N SER A 78 13.65 -4.26 15.21
CA SER A 78 12.20 -4.43 15.33
C SER A 78 11.46 -3.10 15.39
N VAL A 79 10.25 -3.08 14.83
CA VAL A 79 9.34 -1.94 14.88
C VAL A 79 8.12 -2.29 15.73
N THR A 80 7.73 -1.38 16.61
CA THR A 80 6.43 -1.39 17.29
C THR A 80 5.87 0.01 17.22
N ARG A 81 4.74 0.18 16.54
CA ARG A 81 4.11 1.48 16.37
C ARG A 81 2.61 1.30 16.37
N VAL A 82 2.03 1.43 17.55
CA VAL A 82 0.61 1.16 17.79
C VAL A 82 -0.22 2.44 17.54
N LEU A 83 -1.40 2.26 16.95
CA LEU A 83 -2.39 3.32 16.69
C LEU A 83 -2.49 4.32 17.85
N TYR A 84 -2.39 5.63 17.55
CA TYR A 84 -2.54 6.77 18.46
C TYR A 84 -1.54 6.83 19.62
N THR A 85 -0.41 6.11 19.57
CA THR A 85 0.70 6.36 20.51
C THR A 85 1.58 7.52 20.01
N ASP A 86 2.50 7.99 20.86
CA ASP A 86 3.45 9.05 20.48
C ASP A 86 4.29 8.70 19.26
N LYS A 87 4.62 7.41 19.06
CA LYS A 87 5.38 6.94 17.89
C LYS A 87 4.55 6.98 16.62
N ASP A 88 3.27 6.62 16.71
CA ASP A 88 2.33 6.79 15.60
C ASP A 88 2.17 8.27 15.23
N VAL A 89 1.95 9.16 16.21
CA VAL A 89 1.86 10.62 15.95
C VAL A 89 3.12 11.17 15.27
N GLN A 90 4.31 10.70 15.66
CA GLN A 90 5.57 11.09 15.00
C GLN A 90 5.65 10.58 13.55
N ALA A 91 5.30 9.31 13.30
CA ALA A 91 5.25 8.74 11.96
C ALA A 91 4.24 9.46 11.06
N ARG A 92 3.04 9.77 11.57
CA ARG A 92 2.03 10.56 10.86
C ARG A 92 2.56 11.94 10.47
N ARG A 93 3.24 12.62 11.39
CA ARG A 93 3.86 13.93 11.11
C ARG A 93 4.91 13.82 10.01
N TYR A 94 5.74 12.77 10.06
CA TYR A 94 6.75 12.49 9.05
C TYR A 94 6.13 12.28 7.65
N ILE A 95 5.11 11.40 7.53
CA ILE A 95 4.40 11.15 6.27
C ILE A 95 3.73 12.42 5.74
N LYS A 96 3.05 13.19 6.59
CA LYS A 96 2.49 14.50 6.21
C LYS A 96 3.57 15.47 5.73
N GLY A 97 4.76 15.44 6.33
CA GLY A 97 5.91 16.21 5.90
C GLY A 97 6.30 15.90 4.46
N ILE A 98 6.42 14.61 4.11
CA ILE A 98 6.72 14.17 2.73
C ILE A 98 5.60 14.59 1.76
N MET A 99 4.34 14.38 2.13
CA MET A 99 3.20 14.81 1.30
C MET A 99 3.26 16.31 0.98
N ASN A 100 3.53 17.14 1.98
CA ASN A 100 3.67 18.59 1.81
C ASN A 100 4.88 18.96 0.93
N GLN A 101 6.03 18.28 1.09
CA GLN A 101 7.22 18.50 0.26
C GLN A 101 6.95 18.18 -1.22
N LEU A 102 6.09 17.21 -1.51
CA LEU A 102 5.63 16.87 -2.86
C LEU A 102 4.56 17.85 -3.41
N GLY A 103 4.14 18.83 -2.61
CA GLY A 103 3.11 19.79 -2.97
C GLY A 103 1.71 19.18 -3.04
N LEU A 104 1.44 18.13 -2.25
CA LEU A 104 0.12 17.53 -2.15
C LEU A 104 -0.77 18.33 -1.20
N VAL A 105 -2.06 18.40 -1.52
CA VAL A 105 -3.07 18.94 -0.60
C VAL A 105 -3.35 17.90 0.47
N VAL A 106 -2.87 18.15 1.68
CA VAL A 106 -3.02 17.23 2.82
C VAL A 106 -4.30 17.53 3.58
N ARG A 107 -5.08 16.47 3.85
CA ARG A 107 -6.26 16.52 4.72
C ARG A 107 -6.34 15.27 5.59
N GLU A 108 -7.04 15.38 6.70
CA GLU A 108 -7.26 14.30 7.66
C GLU A 108 -8.77 14.19 7.90
N ASP A 109 -9.29 12.98 8.08
CA ASP A 109 -10.69 12.78 8.49
C ASP A 109 -10.83 12.65 10.01
N ALA A 110 -12.05 12.39 10.48
CA ALA A 110 -12.37 12.38 11.91
C ALA A 110 -11.52 11.37 12.70
N VAL A 111 -11.16 10.23 12.10
CA VAL A 111 -10.38 9.16 12.74
C VAL A 111 -8.90 9.20 12.36
N GLY A 112 -8.47 10.20 11.60
CA GLY A 112 -7.08 10.39 11.24
C GLY A 112 -6.61 9.51 10.08
N ASN A 113 -7.48 9.07 9.18
CA ASN A 113 -6.98 8.69 7.86
C ASN A 113 -6.39 9.96 7.22
N ILE A 114 -5.19 9.83 6.65
CA ILE A 114 -4.47 10.97 6.06
C ILE A 114 -4.49 10.83 4.55
N PHE A 115 -4.76 11.93 3.86
CA PHE A 115 -4.90 11.95 2.42
C PHE A 115 -4.03 13.05 1.84
N GLY A 116 -3.16 12.70 0.89
CA GLY A 116 -2.36 13.64 0.11
C GLY A 116 -2.83 13.65 -1.34
N ARG A 117 -3.51 14.71 -1.77
CA ARG A 117 -4.08 14.82 -3.12
C ARG A 117 -3.21 15.64 -4.06
N TRP A 118 -2.90 15.08 -5.22
CA TRP A 118 -2.43 15.81 -6.40
C TRP A 118 -3.64 16.10 -7.30
N GLU A 119 -4.03 17.38 -7.35
CA GLU A 119 -5.14 17.81 -8.18
C GLU A 119 -4.83 17.63 -9.67
N GLY A 120 -5.74 16.95 -10.38
CA GLY A 120 -5.68 16.76 -11.82
C GLY A 120 -6.44 17.85 -12.57
N SER A 121 -6.33 17.86 -13.90
CA SER A 121 -6.99 18.88 -14.74
C SER A 121 -8.53 18.81 -14.72
N GLU A 122 -9.11 17.67 -14.35
CA GLU A 122 -10.56 17.49 -14.17
C GLU A 122 -10.86 17.01 -12.73
N PRO A 123 -10.81 17.91 -11.72
CA PRO A 123 -10.89 17.51 -10.31
C PRO A 123 -12.26 16.99 -9.86
N GLY A 124 -13.31 17.22 -10.67
CA GLY A 124 -14.66 16.70 -10.43
C GLY A 124 -14.82 15.21 -10.75
N LEU A 125 -13.88 14.59 -11.44
CA LEU A 125 -13.88 13.14 -11.65
C LEU A 125 -13.44 12.42 -10.37
N GLY A 126 -13.97 11.21 -10.16
CA GLY A 126 -13.48 10.30 -9.12
C GLY A 126 -11.97 10.10 -9.26
N ALA A 127 -11.24 10.26 -8.16
CA ALA A 127 -9.78 10.19 -8.15
C ALA A 127 -9.29 8.74 -8.30
N VAL A 128 -8.03 8.56 -8.73
CA VAL A 128 -7.34 7.27 -8.57
C VAL A 128 -6.60 7.32 -7.25
N ALA A 129 -6.98 6.43 -6.32
CA ALA A 129 -6.36 6.35 -5.01
C ALA A 129 -5.32 5.23 -4.95
N THR A 130 -4.31 5.45 -4.13
CA THR A 130 -3.37 4.43 -3.73
C THR A 130 -2.96 4.66 -2.29
N GLY A 131 -2.56 3.62 -1.57
CA GLY A 131 -2.29 3.77 -0.15
C GLY A 131 -2.11 2.46 0.56
N SER A 132 -1.80 2.57 1.85
CA SER A 132 -1.71 1.46 2.79
C SER A 132 -1.68 2.02 4.22
N HIS A 133 -1.05 1.32 5.17
CA HIS A 133 -0.95 1.72 6.57
C HIS A 133 0.50 1.90 7.02
N VAL A 134 0.69 2.49 8.19
CA VAL A 134 2.02 2.60 8.82
C VAL A 134 2.02 2.15 10.27
N ASP A 135 0.91 1.72 10.87
CA ASP A 135 0.96 1.05 12.17
C ASP A 135 1.67 -0.30 12.05
N ALA A 136 2.25 -0.76 13.15
CA ALA A 136 3.09 -1.96 13.19
C ALA A 136 2.82 -2.72 14.48
N ILE A 137 2.49 -4.02 14.36
CA ILE A 137 2.34 -4.91 15.51
C ILE A 137 3.65 -5.01 16.32
N PRO A 138 3.58 -5.43 17.60
CA PRO A 138 4.77 -5.53 18.43
C PRO A 138 5.86 -6.42 17.83
N PHE A 139 7.08 -5.89 17.78
CA PHE A 139 8.28 -6.55 17.30
C PHE A 139 8.26 -6.98 15.81
N SER A 140 7.53 -6.25 14.96
CA SER A 140 7.44 -6.55 13.53
C SER A 140 8.58 -5.92 12.70
N GLY A 141 8.49 -6.10 11.38
CA GLY A 141 9.42 -5.53 10.41
C GLY A 141 9.09 -4.08 10.02
N LYS A 142 9.95 -3.49 9.19
CA LYS A 142 9.84 -2.09 8.74
C LYS A 142 9.15 -1.89 7.38
N PHE A 143 8.70 -2.97 6.73
CA PHE A 143 8.21 -2.93 5.35
C PHE A 143 6.70 -3.10 5.22
N ASP A 144 6.08 -3.82 6.16
CA ASP A 144 4.65 -4.11 6.19
C ASP A 144 3.81 -2.81 6.25
N GLY A 145 2.87 -2.65 5.32
CA GLY A 145 2.14 -1.40 5.04
C GLY A 145 2.98 -0.22 4.53
N VAL A 146 4.14 0.02 5.16
CA VAL A 146 5.06 1.14 4.91
C VAL A 146 5.47 1.24 3.45
N VAL A 147 5.75 0.12 2.77
CA VAL A 147 6.09 0.10 1.35
C VAL A 147 4.94 0.62 0.49
N GLY A 148 3.68 0.35 0.85
CA GLY A 148 2.52 0.85 0.14
C GLY A 148 2.35 2.37 0.27
N VAL A 149 2.63 2.94 1.45
CA VAL A 149 2.53 4.39 1.68
C VAL A 149 3.71 5.14 1.06
N LEU A 150 4.95 4.78 1.41
CA LEU A 150 6.14 5.47 0.90
C LEU A 150 6.37 5.19 -0.59
N GLY A 151 6.06 3.99 -1.06
CA GLY A 151 6.09 3.64 -2.48
C GLY A 151 5.08 4.45 -3.29
N ALA A 152 3.87 4.69 -2.77
CA ALA A 152 2.91 5.57 -3.40
C ALA A 152 3.41 7.04 -3.48
N LEU A 153 4.06 7.54 -2.42
CA LEU A 153 4.64 8.88 -2.43
C LEU A 153 5.82 9.00 -3.42
N GLU A 154 6.67 7.98 -3.51
CA GLU A 154 7.74 7.96 -4.53
C GLU A 154 7.18 7.80 -5.94
N ALA A 155 6.09 7.05 -6.15
CA ALA A 155 5.41 7.00 -7.44
C ALA A 155 4.89 8.38 -7.87
N ILE A 156 4.31 9.15 -6.94
CA ILE A 156 3.92 10.54 -7.20
C ILE A 156 5.13 11.43 -7.51
N SER A 157 6.20 11.30 -6.73
CA SER A 157 7.46 12.04 -6.94
C SER A 157 8.02 11.78 -8.33
N LEU A 158 8.10 10.51 -8.73
CA LEU A 158 8.55 10.06 -10.04
C LEU A 158 7.67 10.60 -11.17
N LEU A 159 6.35 10.50 -11.06
CA LEU A 159 5.43 11.06 -12.05
C LEU A 159 5.62 12.58 -12.21
N LYS A 160 5.83 13.31 -11.10
CA LYS A 160 6.15 14.75 -11.15
C LYS A 160 7.49 15.01 -11.85
N ARG A 161 8.54 14.24 -11.54
CA ARG A 161 9.86 14.36 -12.23
C ARG A 161 9.75 14.08 -13.72
N SER A 162 8.85 13.18 -14.13
CA SER A 162 8.53 12.87 -15.53
C SER A 162 7.58 13.87 -16.19
N ALA A 163 7.24 14.98 -15.53
CA ALA A 163 6.31 16.00 -16.02
C ALA A 163 4.92 15.44 -16.41
N PHE A 164 4.48 14.36 -15.78
CA PHE A 164 3.13 13.82 -15.96
C PHE A 164 2.09 14.82 -15.45
N LEU A 165 1.01 14.99 -16.21
CA LEU A 165 -0.11 15.85 -15.85
C LEU A 165 -1.38 14.99 -15.67
N PRO A 166 -1.79 14.69 -14.44
CA PRO A 166 -2.94 13.83 -14.20
C PRO A 166 -4.24 14.48 -14.69
N LYS A 167 -5.05 13.71 -15.43
CA LYS A 167 -6.43 14.10 -15.77
C LYS A 167 -7.35 13.98 -14.56
N ARG A 168 -7.52 12.76 -14.05
CA ARG A 168 -8.15 12.51 -12.74
C ARG A 168 -7.15 12.85 -11.65
N SER A 169 -7.61 13.39 -10.54
CA SER A 169 -6.72 13.59 -9.39
C SER A 169 -6.13 12.25 -8.92
N LEU A 170 -4.90 12.30 -8.41
CA LEU A 170 -4.27 11.17 -7.73
C LEU A 170 -4.30 11.45 -6.23
N GLU A 171 -4.60 10.45 -5.41
CA GLU A 171 -4.64 10.62 -3.96
C GLU A 171 -3.93 9.48 -3.24
N VAL A 172 -2.94 9.83 -2.42
CA VAL A 172 -2.27 8.88 -1.53
C VAL A 172 -3.03 8.85 -0.21
N ILE A 173 -3.40 7.66 0.25
CA ILE A 173 -4.12 7.44 1.50
C ILE A 173 -3.20 6.69 2.46
N MET A 174 -2.98 7.25 3.65
CA MET A 174 -2.43 6.51 4.77
C MET A 174 -3.59 6.21 5.71
N PHE A 175 -4.01 4.95 5.74
CA PHE A 175 -5.08 4.51 6.63
C PHE A 175 -4.65 4.65 8.09
N THR A 176 -5.62 5.00 8.93
CA THR A 176 -5.33 5.33 10.33
C THR A 176 -4.77 4.14 11.11
N SER A 177 -5.25 2.94 10.82
CA SER A 177 -4.70 1.68 11.33
C SER A 177 -5.31 0.52 10.55
N GLU A 178 -4.45 -0.43 10.20
CA GLU A 178 -4.83 -1.74 9.65
C GLU A 178 -4.74 -2.83 10.71
N GLU A 179 -3.76 -2.73 11.62
CA GLU A 179 -3.42 -3.79 12.54
C GLU A 179 -4.37 -3.84 13.75
N PRO A 180 -4.81 -5.02 14.21
CA PRO A 180 -5.77 -5.15 15.31
C PRO A 180 -5.18 -4.88 16.70
N THR A 181 -3.94 -4.39 16.80
CA THR A 181 -3.12 -4.41 18.03
C THR A 181 -3.78 -3.72 19.23
N ARG A 182 -4.35 -2.52 19.05
CA ARG A 182 -4.79 -1.70 20.20
C ARG A 182 -6.20 -2.04 20.69
N PHE A 183 -7.13 -2.21 19.77
CA PHE A 183 -8.57 -2.36 20.06
C PHE A 183 -9.14 -3.70 19.58
N GLY A 184 -8.33 -4.62 19.07
CA GLY A 184 -8.79 -5.88 18.49
C GLY A 184 -9.55 -5.71 17.17
N ILE A 185 -9.41 -4.57 16.50
CA ILE A 185 -10.13 -4.21 15.29
C ILE A 185 -9.13 -4.03 14.17
N SER A 186 -9.13 -4.94 13.20
CA SER A 186 -8.37 -4.77 11.96
C SER A 186 -9.07 -3.83 10.98
N CYS A 187 -8.27 -3.21 10.12
CA CYS A 187 -8.71 -2.32 9.04
C CYS A 187 -9.61 -1.18 9.52
N LEU A 188 -9.34 -0.60 10.69
CA LEU A 188 -10.23 0.37 11.34
C LEU A 188 -10.56 1.54 10.40
N GLY A 189 -9.53 2.13 9.78
CA GLY A 189 -9.69 3.28 8.90
C GLY A 189 -10.47 2.97 7.64
N SER A 190 -10.07 1.91 6.92
CA SER A 190 -10.68 1.52 5.65
C SER A 190 -12.09 0.95 5.82
N ARG A 191 -12.38 0.22 6.90
CA ARG A 191 -13.74 -0.25 7.21
C ARG A 191 -14.70 0.90 7.55
N LEU A 192 -14.24 1.93 8.25
CA LEU A 192 -15.06 3.13 8.44
C LEU A 192 -15.28 3.85 7.12
N MET A 193 -14.24 4.00 6.29
CA MET A 193 -14.39 4.59 4.95
C MET A 193 -15.37 3.80 4.07
N ALA A 194 -15.42 2.48 4.20
CA ALA A 194 -16.38 1.61 3.51
C ALA A 194 -17.82 1.69 4.07
N GLY A 195 -18.06 2.46 5.14
CA GLY A 195 -19.39 2.68 5.69
C GLY A 195 -19.90 1.54 6.57
N ILE A 196 -19.02 0.76 7.21
CA ILE A 196 -19.43 -0.30 8.13
C ILE A 196 -20.00 0.30 9.43
N GLU A 197 -21.33 0.44 9.49
CA GLU A 197 -22.04 1.09 10.59
C GLU A 197 -21.84 0.39 11.94
N GLU A 198 -21.80 -0.95 11.95
CA GLU A 198 -21.59 -1.72 13.18
C GLU A 198 -20.25 -1.40 13.84
N LEU A 199 -19.22 -1.12 13.02
CA LEU A 199 -17.93 -0.66 13.51
C LEU A 199 -18.05 0.74 14.12
N ALA A 200 -18.70 1.69 13.43
CA ALA A 200 -18.89 3.03 13.96
C ALA A 200 -19.65 3.02 15.32
N GLN A 201 -20.61 2.12 15.48
CA GLN A 201 -21.32 1.93 16.74
C GLN A 201 -20.46 1.27 17.83
N SER A 202 -19.61 0.30 17.48
CA SER A 202 -18.77 -0.42 18.44
C SER A 202 -17.65 0.46 19.01
N LEU A 203 -17.09 1.37 18.20
CA LEU A 203 -16.04 2.32 18.62
C LEU A 203 -16.47 3.22 19.78
N ARG A 204 -17.78 3.39 20.02
CA ARG A 204 -18.32 4.15 21.15
C ARG A 204 -18.05 3.52 22.51
N LYS A 205 -17.78 2.21 22.54
CA LYS A 205 -17.66 1.41 23.77
C LYS A 205 -16.33 0.66 23.86
N VAL A 206 -15.55 0.63 22.78
CA VAL A 206 -14.30 -0.11 22.75
C VAL A 206 -13.25 0.57 23.62
N VAL A 207 -12.52 -0.24 24.36
CA VAL A 207 -11.38 0.17 25.17
C VAL A 207 -10.19 -0.74 24.82
N ASP A 208 -8.98 -0.23 25.00
CA ASP A 208 -7.78 -1.06 24.87
C ASP A 208 -7.51 -1.88 26.16
N ASN A 209 -6.43 -2.66 26.15
CA ASN A 209 -6.03 -3.50 27.27
C ASN A 209 -5.63 -2.70 28.53
N GLN A 210 -5.53 -1.37 28.44
CA GLN A 210 -5.28 -0.47 29.55
C GLN A 210 -6.55 0.29 30.00
N ASN A 211 -7.73 -0.11 29.49
CA ASN A 211 -9.02 0.56 29.69
C ASN A 211 -9.06 2.00 29.14
N VAL A 212 -8.20 2.37 28.19
CA VAL A 212 -8.29 3.66 27.50
C VAL A 212 -9.33 3.53 26.40
N SER A 213 -10.31 4.44 26.36
CA SER A 213 -11.33 4.42 25.32
C SER A 213 -10.75 4.81 23.96
N PHE A 214 -11.38 4.37 22.87
CA PHE A 214 -11.02 4.82 21.52
C PHE A 214 -11.01 6.34 21.39
N LEU A 215 -11.97 7.02 22.02
CA LEU A 215 -12.08 8.48 22.02
C LEU A 215 -10.90 9.15 22.73
N ASP A 216 -10.56 8.68 23.93
CA ASP A 216 -9.45 9.26 24.70
C ASP A 216 -8.12 9.05 23.96
N ALA A 217 -7.93 7.88 23.36
CA ALA A 217 -6.77 7.58 22.53
C ALA A 217 -6.69 8.51 21.32
N ALA A 218 -7.79 8.66 20.57
CA ALA A 218 -7.84 9.54 19.41
C ALA A 218 -7.62 11.01 19.78
N GLU A 219 -8.24 11.48 20.87
CA GLU A 219 -8.06 12.85 21.37
C GLU A 219 -6.61 13.10 21.79
N SER A 220 -5.96 12.12 22.44
CA SER A 220 -4.53 12.23 22.80
C SER A 220 -3.61 12.34 21.57
N ALA A 221 -4.01 11.76 20.44
CA ALA A 221 -3.32 11.87 19.16
C ALA A 221 -3.69 13.14 18.35
N GLY A 222 -4.61 13.95 18.88
CA GLY A 222 -5.04 15.22 18.29
C GLY A 222 -6.35 15.17 17.50
N TYR A 223 -7.06 14.05 17.50
CA TYR A 223 -8.34 13.88 16.82
C TYR A 223 -9.51 14.04 17.81
N LYS A 224 -10.12 15.22 17.81
CA LYS A 224 -11.31 15.50 18.61
C LYS A 224 -12.54 14.92 17.93
N LEU A 225 -12.79 13.64 18.19
CA LEU A 225 -13.92 12.92 17.66
C LEU A 225 -15.21 13.24 18.41
N ASN A 226 -16.23 13.64 17.67
CA ASN A 226 -17.61 13.42 18.08
C ASN A 226 -18.08 12.09 17.48
N LEU A 227 -18.62 11.18 18.29
CA LEU A 227 -19.09 9.87 17.82
C LEU A 227 -20.30 9.96 16.87
N GLU A 228 -20.98 11.11 16.83
CA GLU A 228 -22.00 11.42 15.83
C GLU A 228 -21.38 11.75 14.46
N ASP A 229 -20.11 12.15 14.43
CA ASP A 229 -19.37 12.53 13.23
C ASP A 229 -18.65 11.35 12.56
N LEU A 230 -18.71 10.12 13.09
CA LEU A 230 -18.06 8.97 12.43
C LEU A 230 -18.64 8.71 11.02
N HIS A 231 -19.90 9.08 10.76
CA HIS A 231 -20.47 9.05 9.42
C HIS A 231 -19.79 10.01 8.44
N SER A 232 -19.08 11.04 8.92
CA SER A 232 -18.29 11.92 8.06
C SER A 232 -17.07 11.23 7.43
N VAL A 233 -16.66 10.09 7.98
CA VAL A 233 -15.56 9.26 7.45
C VAL A 233 -16.04 8.42 6.26
N PHE A 234 -17.34 8.15 6.16
CA PHE A 234 -17.89 7.25 5.16
C PHE A 234 -17.70 7.84 3.77
N LEU A 235 -17.17 7.05 2.85
CA LEU A 235 -16.98 7.47 1.48
C LEU A 235 -18.33 7.63 0.77
N LYS A 236 -18.50 8.76 0.11
CA LYS A 236 -19.58 8.95 -0.86
C LYS A 236 -19.30 8.13 -2.10
N THR A 237 -20.36 7.64 -2.74
CA THR A 237 -20.30 7.01 -4.07
C THR A 237 -19.56 7.94 -5.06
N ASP A 238 -18.81 7.35 -5.98
CA ASP A 238 -18.06 8.04 -7.05
C ASP A 238 -16.83 8.87 -6.62
N LYS A 239 -16.46 8.87 -5.34
CA LYS A 239 -15.29 9.62 -4.86
C LYS A 239 -13.96 9.12 -5.46
N TYR A 240 -13.85 7.81 -5.68
CA TYR A 240 -12.70 7.18 -6.32
C TYR A 240 -13.15 6.32 -7.50
N SER A 241 -12.40 6.37 -8.60
CA SER A 241 -12.60 5.48 -9.75
C SER A 241 -11.89 4.15 -9.57
N ALA A 242 -10.78 4.14 -8.82
CA ALA A 242 -9.98 2.96 -8.53
C ALA A 242 -9.18 3.16 -7.24
N PHE A 243 -8.83 2.05 -6.59
CA PHE A 243 -7.90 1.99 -5.47
C PHE A 243 -6.85 0.92 -5.75
N ILE A 244 -5.58 1.23 -5.58
CA ILE A 244 -4.44 0.32 -5.80
C ILE A 244 -3.55 0.33 -4.58
N GLU A 245 -3.27 -0.84 -4.01
CA GLU A 245 -2.37 -1.01 -2.87
C GLU A 245 -1.15 -1.80 -3.29
N LEU A 246 0.04 -1.20 -3.11
CA LEU A 246 1.31 -1.91 -3.22
C LEU A 246 1.63 -2.53 -1.86
N HIS A 247 1.97 -3.81 -1.86
CA HIS A 247 2.30 -4.51 -0.63
C HIS A 247 3.42 -5.52 -0.85
N ILE A 248 4.18 -5.83 0.20
CA ILE A 248 5.07 -6.99 0.18
C ILE A 248 4.23 -8.27 0.19
N GLU A 249 4.75 -9.37 -0.35
CA GLU A 249 4.00 -10.63 -0.46
C GLU A 249 3.55 -11.20 0.89
N GLN A 250 4.32 -10.94 1.96
CA GLN A 250 4.19 -11.61 3.27
C GLN A 250 4.29 -13.15 3.21
N GLY A 251 4.72 -13.67 2.06
CA GLY A 251 4.93 -15.09 1.76
C GLY A 251 6.19 -15.32 0.93
N PRO A 252 6.58 -16.58 0.68
CA PRO A 252 7.84 -16.91 0.02
C PRO A 252 7.68 -17.28 -1.47
N ILE A 253 6.51 -17.12 -2.08
CA ILE A 253 6.20 -17.64 -3.42
C ILE A 253 7.01 -16.90 -4.48
N LEU A 254 6.98 -15.57 -4.50
CA LEU A 254 7.69 -14.77 -5.50
C LEU A 254 9.20 -14.95 -5.40
N GLU A 255 9.73 -15.04 -4.16
CA GLU A 255 11.15 -15.31 -3.93
C GLU A 255 11.55 -16.70 -4.47
N LYS A 256 10.75 -17.73 -4.18
CA LYS A 256 11.02 -19.11 -4.65
C LYS A 256 10.94 -19.24 -6.16
N GLU A 257 10.03 -18.51 -6.79
CA GLU A 257 9.85 -18.52 -8.25
C GLU A 257 10.87 -17.64 -8.98
N GLY A 258 11.61 -16.77 -8.27
CA GLY A 258 12.50 -15.78 -8.88
C GLY A 258 11.76 -14.68 -9.63
N SER A 259 10.45 -14.52 -9.35
CA SER A 259 9.55 -13.58 -9.99
C SER A 259 9.72 -12.18 -9.39
N ARG A 260 9.82 -11.16 -10.24
CA ARG A 260 9.98 -9.75 -9.82
C ARG A 260 8.67 -8.98 -9.72
N TYR A 261 7.60 -9.49 -10.34
CA TYR A 261 6.31 -8.82 -10.42
C TYR A 261 5.26 -9.62 -9.66
N PRO A 262 4.46 -8.98 -8.78
CA PRO A 262 3.48 -9.70 -7.99
C PRO A 262 2.32 -10.17 -8.86
N TYR A 263 1.74 -11.31 -8.47
CA TYR A 263 0.37 -11.66 -8.81
C TYR A 263 -0.58 -10.78 -8.00
N TRP A 264 -1.59 -10.18 -8.64
CA TRP A 264 -2.70 -9.54 -7.94
C TRP A 264 -3.38 -10.58 -7.05
N HIS A 265 -3.28 -10.42 -5.73
CA HIS A 265 -4.04 -11.23 -4.79
C HIS A 265 -5.44 -10.65 -4.65
N CYS A 266 -6.46 -11.40 -5.06
CA CYS A 266 -7.79 -11.22 -4.52
C CYS A 266 -7.71 -11.69 -3.06
N TYR A 267 -7.91 -10.78 -2.09
CA TYR A 267 -7.74 -11.06 -0.66
C TYR A 267 -8.39 -12.39 -0.26
N CYS A 268 -7.60 -13.28 0.35
CA CYS A 268 -8.15 -14.41 1.10
C CYS A 268 -9.03 -13.84 2.22
N ASN A 269 -10.27 -14.31 2.32
CA ASN A 269 -11.16 -14.00 3.44
C ASN A 269 -10.43 -14.27 4.77
N CYS A 270 -9.92 -13.20 5.39
CA CYS A 270 -9.41 -13.26 6.74
C CYS A 270 -10.65 -13.42 7.64
N CYS A 271 -10.83 -14.64 8.16
CA CYS A 271 -11.94 -15.17 8.96
C CYS A 271 -13.08 -15.89 8.21
N SER A 272 -12.96 -17.23 8.21
CA SER A 272 -14.06 -18.15 8.47
C SER A 272 -14.83 -17.71 9.73
N CYS A 273 -15.84 -16.86 9.60
CA CYS A 273 -16.91 -16.74 10.58
C CYS A 273 -17.93 -17.86 10.28
N LYS A 274 -17.76 -19.00 10.96
CA LYS A 274 -18.88 -19.92 11.15
C LYS A 274 -19.92 -19.21 12.02
N SER A 275 -21.16 -19.31 11.56
CA SER A 275 -22.42 -19.08 12.28
C SER A 275 -22.40 -19.52 13.73
#